data_AF-A0A146G475-F1
#
_entry.id   AF-A0A146G475-F1
#
_cell.length_a   1.000
_cell.length_b   1.000
_cell.length_c   1.000
_cell.angle_alpha   90.00
_cell.angle_beta   90.00
_cell.angle_gamma   90.00
#
_symmetry.space_group_name_H-M   'P 1'
#
loop_
_entity.id
_entity.type
_entity.pdbx_description
1 polymer ?
#
loop_
_entity_poly.entity_id
_entity_poly.type
_entity_poly.pdbx_seq_one_letter_code
_entity_poly.pdbx_strand_id
1 'polypeptide(L)'
;MNPLKKRLGRDYVGAPAGLPGHPPRRVRAALCILAGAFAVFSPIANGFSAAMVSNTNEDTSLQISMAQGITIATRFTTDSSESAFRLDSVTILMGFGSTTGGFRLSIYDDGAGIPGSLVGTLSGEDAPRLPGPHVYTSSSIQLAANSSYWVVADVTVPSSTFYWWATTSTAYEGPWSLSPGYKMEHYGWAEIDSSTPMLSIQASAVPEPATIAMLALAAAAVFARRFARRPARV
;
A
#
# COMPACT_ATOMS: atom_id res chain seq x y z
N MET A 1 0.83 -42.77 -38.32
CA MET A 1 0.98 -43.45 -39.63
C MET A 1 -0.31 -43.30 -40.42
N ASN A 2 -0.33 -42.42 -41.43
CA ASN A 2 -0.77 -42.64 -42.83
C ASN A 2 -0.84 -41.26 -43.55
N PRO A 3 -0.73 -41.23 -44.88
CA PRO A 3 0.24 -40.37 -45.56
C PRO A 3 -0.39 -39.61 -46.75
N LEU A 4 0.44 -39.09 -47.66
CA LEU A 4 0.11 -38.77 -49.07
C LEU A 4 -0.71 -37.45 -49.25
N LYS A 5 -0.51 -36.60 -50.26
CA LYS A 5 0.31 -36.63 -51.48
C LYS A 5 0.09 -35.28 -52.22
N LYS A 6 1.08 -34.93 -53.06
CA LYS A 6 0.95 -34.25 -54.39
C LYS A 6 0.57 -32.75 -54.37
N ARG A 7 1.07 -31.88 -55.26
CA ARG A 7 2.04 -32.00 -56.38
C ARG A 7 2.40 -30.59 -56.87
N LEU A 8 3.66 -30.44 -57.29
CA LEU A 8 4.21 -29.77 -58.48
C LEU A 8 3.48 -28.57 -59.09
N GLY A 9 4.22 -27.46 -59.18
CA GLY A 9 4.04 -26.39 -60.16
C GLY A 9 5.33 -25.56 -60.27
N ARG A 10 6.25 -26.04 -61.11
CA ARG A 10 7.46 -25.33 -61.55
C ARG A 10 7.05 -24.50 -62.76
N ASP A 11 7.30 -23.19 -62.74
CA ASP A 11 7.63 -22.43 -63.95
C ASP A 11 8.52 -21.23 -63.58
N TYR A 12 9.69 -21.24 -64.21
CA TYR A 12 10.62 -20.11 -64.30
C TYR A 12 10.05 -19.08 -65.28
N VAL A 13 10.39 -17.79 -65.10
CA VAL A 13 10.84 -16.86 -66.16
C VAL A 13 11.04 -15.47 -65.56
N GLY A 14 12.21 -14.88 -65.84
CA GLY A 14 12.36 -13.42 -66.01
C GLY A 14 12.92 -12.61 -64.85
N ALA A 15 14.26 -12.49 -64.79
CA ALA A 15 14.88 -11.25 -64.29
C ALA A 15 14.68 -10.15 -65.36
N PRO A 16 14.54 -8.87 -64.97
CA PRO A 16 15.73 -8.04 -65.11
C PRO A 16 15.96 -7.02 -64.00
N ALA A 17 17.25 -6.73 -63.85
CA ALA A 17 17.91 -5.59 -63.24
C ALA A 17 17.05 -4.34 -62.98
N GLY A 18 17.05 -3.93 -61.72
CA GLY A 18 16.60 -2.62 -61.27
C GLY A 18 17.11 -2.35 -59.87
N LEU A 19 18.36 -1.91 -59.75
CA LEU A 19 18.90 -1.30 -58.54
C LEU A 19 18.48 0.17 -58.52
N PRO A 20 17.67 0.62 -57.53
CA PRO A 20 17.77 1.99 -57.09
C PRO A 20 18.02 2.07 -55.57
N GLY A 21 19.15 2.71 -55.24
CA GLY A 21 19.29 3.49 -54.01
C GLY A 21 19.44 2.69 -52.74
N HIS A 22 20.69 2.31 -52.43
CA HIS A 22 21.07 2.24 -51.03
C HIS A 22 20.80 3.61 -50.40
N PRO A 23 19.91 3.72 -49.39
CA PRO A 23 19.80 4.95 -48.64
C PRO A 23 21.16 5.24 -47.99
N PRO A 24 21.58 6.51 -47.95
CA PRO A 24 22.88 6.89 -47.42
C PRO A 24 23.08 6.31 -46.02
N ARG A 25 24.24 5.65 -45.82
CA ARG A 25 24.66 4.92 -44.60
C ARG A 25 24.65 5.73 -43.29
N ARG A 26 24.16 6.96 -43.28
CA ARG A 26 24.14 7.84 -42.10
C ARG A 26 22.81 7.91 -41.35
N VAL A 27 21.73 7.27 -41.85
CA VAL A 27 20.41 7.34 -41.19
C VAL A 27 20.02 6.06 -40.43
N ARG A 28 20.73 4.93 -40.62
CA ARG A 28 20.40 3.65 -39.96
C ARG A 28 20.87 3.51 -38.51
N ALA A 29 21.68 4.45 -38.00
CA ALA A 29 22.13 4.44 -36.60
C ALA A 29 21.17 5.18 -35.64
N ALA A 30 20.19 5.92 -36.15
CA ALA A 30 19.30 6.75 -35.33
C ALA A 30 17.95 6.11 -35.00
N LEU A 31 17.58 4.99 -35.64
CA LEU A 31 16.21 4.42 -35.57
C LEU A 31 16.12 3.08 -34.80
N CYS A 32 17.21 2.55 -34.26
CA CYS A 32 17.19 1.31 -33.46
C CYS A 32 17.35 1.55 -31.94
N ILE A 33 17.42 2.80 -31.48
CA ILE A 33 17.52 3.11 -30.04
C ILE A 33 16.13 3.38 -29.41
N LEU A 34 15.06 3.51 -30.23
CA LEU A 34 13.74 3.92 -29.74
C LEU A 34 12.74 2.78 -29.45
N ALA A 35 13.07 1.51 -29.74
CA ALA A 35 12.14 0.39 -29.56
C ALA A 35 12.44 -0.51 -28.35
N GLY A 36 13.53 -0.26 -27.60
CA GLY A 36 14.02 -1.18 -26.57
C GLY A 36 13.91 -0.70 -25.11
N ALA A 37 13.37 0.49 -24.84
CA ALA A 37 13.50 1.15 -23.53
C ALA A 37 12.17 1.32 -22.76
N PHE A 38 11.19 0.44 -22.99
CA PHE A 38 9.91 0.45 -22.24
C PHE A 38 9.67 -0.87 -21.48
N ALA A 39 10.72 -1.59 -21.11
CA ALA A 39 10.64 -2.41 -19.90
C ALA A 39 10.65 -1.42 -18.73
N VAL A 40 9.45 -0.95 -18.36
CA VAL A 40 9.21 -0.11 -17.18
C VAL A 40 9.56 -0.96 -15.97
N PHE A 41 10.85 -1.01 -15.64
CA PHE A 41 11.28 -1.24 -14.27
C PHE A 41 10.75 -0.04 -13.52
N SER A 42 9.53 -0.14 -12.99
CA SER A 42 9.13 0.74 -11.90
C SER A 42 10.15 0.45 -10.80
N PRO A 43 11.09 1.37 -10.48
CA PRO A 43 11.85 1.18 -9.26
C PRO A 43 10.79 1.05 -8.17
N ILE A 44 10.84 -0.04 -7.41
CA ILE A 44 10.11 -0.11 -6.16
C ILE A 44 10.78 0.96 -5.29
N ALA A 45 10.31 2.19 -5.43
CA ALA A 45 10.64 3.26 -4.53
C ALA A 45 9.96 2.85 -3.22
N ASN A 46 10.74 2.17 -2.39
CA ASN A 46 10.35 1.90 -1.02
C ASN A 46 10.27 3.27 -0.36
N GLY A 47 9.05 3.82 -0.27
CA GLY A 47 8.79 4.95 0.60
C GLY A 47 9.34 4.60 1.98
N PHE A 48 10.00 5.56 2.62
CA PHE A 48 10.43 5.39 4.00
C PHE A 48 9.18 5.18 4.85
N SER A 49 9.18 4.11 5.65
CA SER A 49 8.10 3.86 6.61
C SER A 49 8.26 4.83 7.78
N ALA A 50 7.19 5.52 8.14
CA ALA A 50 7.16 6.49 9.22
C ALA A 50 5.89 6.33 10.06
N ALA A 51 5.93 6.76 11.32
CA ALA A 51 4.74 6.87 12.15
C ALA A 51 3.84 7.97 11.60
N MET A 52 2.69 7.59 11.08
CA MET A 52 1.71 8.50 10.49
C MET A 52 0.72 9.03 11.53
N VAL A 53 0.41 8.23 12.55
CA VAL A 53 -0.27 8.69 13.75
C VAL A 53 0.12 7.85 14.96
N SER A 54 0.22 8.45 16.14
CA SER A 54 0.45 7.76 17.40
C SER A 54 -0.17 8.49 18.59
N ASN A 55 -0.84 7.76 19.46
CA ASN A 55 -1.22 8.24 20.81
C ASN A 55 -0.68 7.31 21.91
N THR A 56 0.34 6.49 21.62
CA THR A 56 0.89 5.54 22.60
C THR A 56 1.68 6.20 23.72
N ASN A 57 2.05 7.48 23.56
CA ASN A 57 2.77 8.28 24.56
C ASN A 57 1.81 9.00 25.53
N GLU A 58 0.51 8.95 25.28
CA GLU A 58 -0.50 9.55 26.15
C GLU A 58 -0.67 8.73 27.44
N ASP A 59 -1.20 9.37 28.48
CA ASP A 59 -1.52 8.67 29.72
C ASP A 59 -2.69 7.69 29.49
N THR A 60 -2.50 6.44 29.93
CA THR A 60 -3.56 5.43 29.94
C THR A 60 -4.65 5.84 30.92
N SER A 61 -5.91 5.87 30.47
CA SER A 61 -7.05 6.26 31.33
C SER A 61 -7.91 5.05 31.72
N LEU A 62 -8.09 4.09 30.81
CA LEU A 62 -8.94 2.91 31.05
C LEU A 62 -8.56 1.73 30.16
N GLN A 63 -9.13 0.56 30.47
CA GLN A 63 -9.07 -0.64 29.64
C GLN A 63 -10.43 -0.94 29.03
N ILE A 64 -10.43 -1.24 27.73
CA ILE A 64 -11.63 -1.67 27.00
C ILE A 64 -11.54 -3.18 26.83
N SER A 65 -12.55 -3.91 27.32
CA SER A 65 -12.62 -5.36 27.14
C SER A 65 -13.17 -5.73 25.76
N MET A 66 -12.52 -6.72 25.16
CA MET A 66 -12.88 -7.37 23.90
C MET A 66 -13.12 -8.84 24.19
N ALA A 67 -14.24 -9.36 23.72
CA ALA A 67 -14.62 -10.77 23.81
C ALA A 67 -15.41 -11.13 22.55
N GLN A 68 -15.74 -12.41 22.37
CA GLN A 68 -16.55 -12.80 21.21
C GLN A 68 -17.88 -12.03 21.17
N GLY A 69 -18.17 -11.44 20.01
CA GLY A 69 -19.35 -10.58 19.82
C GLY A 69 -19.19 -9.14 20.30
N ILE A 70 -18.03 -8.78 20.86
CA ILE A 70 -17.65 -7.41 21.22
C ILE A 70 -16.45 -7.00 20.38
N THR A 71 -16.67 -6.09 19.44
CA THR A 71 -15.63 -5.58 18.54
C THR A 71 -15.31 -4.14 18.90
N ILE A 72 -14.02 -3.80 18.95
CA ILE A 72 -13.55 -2.45 19.21
C ILE A 72 -12.93 -1.89 17.94
N ALA A 73 -13.25 -0.65 17.63
CA ALA A 73 -12.72 0.05 16.48
C ALA A 73 -12.25 1.45 16.85
N THR A 74 -11.28 1.97 16.13
CA THR A 74 -10.95 3.40 16.17
C THR A 74 -10.68 3.89 14.77
N ARG A 75 -11.20 5.08 14.47
CA ARG A 75 -11.08 5.71 13.17
C ARG A 75 -9.80 6.51 13.09
N PHE A 76 -9.15 6.42 11.95
CA PHE A 76 -8.09 7.32 11.54
C PHE A 76 -8.37 7.91 10.16
N THR A 77 -7.80 9.07 9.87
CA THR A 77 -7.92 9.69 8.53
C THR A 77 -6.54 9.99 7.99
N THR A 78 -6.27 9.49 6.78
CA THR A 78 -5.03 9.76 6.06
C THR A 78 -4.98 11.23 5.64
N ASP A 79 -3.78 11.79 5.56
CA ASP A 79 -3.58 13.17 5.07
C ASP A 79 -3.56 13.22 3.54
N SER A 80 -3.30 14.41 3.00
CA SER A 80 -3.28 14.69 1.56
C SER A 80 -1.87 14.91 0.99
N SER A 81 -0.82 14.50 1.70
CA SER A 81 0.57 14.72 1.27
C SER A 81 0.96 13.85 0.07
N GLU A 82 0.30 12.71 -0.10
CA GLU A 82 0.53 11.74 -1.17
C GLU A 82 -0.81 11.37 -1.81
N SER A 83 -0.78 10.58 -2.90
CA SER A 83 -2.01 10.05 -3.51
C SER A 83 -2.50 8.77 -2.83
N ALA A 84 -1.57 7.96 -2.32
CA ALA A 84 -1.85 6.71 -1.63
C ALA A 84 -0.71 6.34 -0.66
N PHE A 85 -1.06 5.52 0.32
CA PHE A 85 -0.16 4.98 1.32
C PHE A 85 -0.24 3.46 1.31
N ARG A 86 0.88 2.81 1.60
CA ARG A 86 0.91 1.39 1.95
C ARG A 86 1.01 1.29 3.46
N LEU A 87 0.04 0.63 4.08
CA LEU A 87 0.09 0.34 5.51
C LEU A 87 1.16 -0.72 5.76
N ASP A 88 2.15 -0.39 6.60
CA ASP A 88 3.25 -1.31 6.93
C ASP A 88 2.96 -2.03 8.25
N SER A 89 2.56 -1.28 9.30
CA SER A 89 2.20 -1.88 10.59
C SER A 89 1.27 -1.03 11.44
N VAL A 90 0.56 -1.68 12.35
CA VAL A 90 -0.17 -1.09 13.46
C VAL A 90 0.36 -1.66 14.77
N THR A 91 0.82 -0.81 15.66
CA THR A 91 1.18 -1.17 17.03
C THR A 91 0.03 -0.80 17.94
N ILE A 92 -0.48 -1.75 18.73
CA ILE A 92 -1.57 -1.50 19.70
C ILE A 92 -1.04 -1.71 21.12
N LEU A 93 -1.50 -0.89 22.07
CA LEU A 93 -1.12 -1.02 23.47
C LEU A 93 -2.14 -1.90 24.21
N MET A 94 -1.76 -3.13 24.53
CA MET A 94 -2.66 -4.12 25.16
C MET A 94 -2.51 -4.15 26.68
N GLY A 95 -3.61 -4.47 27.35
CA GLY A 95 -3.64 -4.94 28.74
C GLY A 95 -3.34 -6.45 28.83
N PHE A 96 -3.68 -7.06 29.95
CA PHE A 96 -3.62 -8.52 30.08
C PHE A 96 -4.64 -9.18 29.16
N GLY A 97 -4.33 -10.36 28.62
CA GLY A 97 -5.21 -11.07 27.70
C GLY A 97 -5.30 -12.57 27.97
N SER A 98 -6.26 -13.22 27.31
CA SER A 98 -6.41 -14.67 27.29
C SER A 98 -5.19 -15.38 26.67
N THR A 99 -4.94 -16.62 27.10
CA THR A 99 -3.91 -17.49 26.52
C THR A 99 -4.42 -18.34 25.35
N THR A 100 -5.73 -18.38 25.13
CA THR A 100 -6.39 -19.32 24.20
C THR A 100 -6.38 -18.83 22.75
N GLY A 101 -5.83 -17.63 22.48
CA GLY A 101 -5.77 -17.03 21.15
C GLY A 101 -7.10 -16.49 20.64
N GLY A 102 -7.18 -16.28 19.33
CA GLY A 102 -8.35 -15.77 18.62
C GLY A 102 -8.44 -14.25 18.52
N PHE A 103 -7.40 -13.50 18.88
CA PHE A 103 -7.33 -12.05 18.66
C PHE A 103 -7.01 -11.75 17.20
N ARG A 104 -7.75 -10.82 16.60
CA ARG A 104 -7.52 -10.38 15.22
C ARG A 104 -7.58 -8.86 15.12
N LEU A 105 -6.73 -8.32 14.26
CA LEU A 105 -6.69 -6.90 13.93
C LEU A 105 -6.85 -6.73 12.42
N SER A 106 -7.79 -5.88 12.00
CA SER A 106 -8.13 -5.67 10.61
C SER A 106 -8.34 -4.18 10.30
N ILE A 107 -8.26 -3.82 9.03
CA ILE A 107 -8.55 -2.51 8.50
C ILE A 107 -9.85 -2.54 7.72
N TYR A 108 -10.74 -1.61 8.02
CA TYR A 108 -12.00 -1.41 7.33
C TYR A 108 -12.06 0.00 6.72
N ASP A 109 -12.81 0.17 5.64
CA ASP A 109 -13.15 1.50 5.12
C ASP A 109 -14.21 2.17 6.01
N ASP A 110 -14.44 3.46 5.79
CA ASP A 110 -15.52 4.17 6.46
C ASP A 110 -16.87 3.95 5.75
N GLY A 111 -17.83 3.38 6.49
CA GLY A 111 -19.20 3.15 6.09
C GLY A 111 -20.16 4.16 6.71
N ALA A 112 -19.97 5.46 6.44
CA ALA A 112 -20.76 6.57 6.99
C ALA A 112 -20.56 6.79 8.50
N GLY A 113 -19.31 6.86 8.94
CA GLY A 113 -18.94 7.12 10.34
C GLY A 113 -18.90 5.88 11.23
N ILE A 114 -18.99 4.68 10.66
CA ILE A 114 -18.77 3.39 11.31
C ILE A 114 -17.93 2.49 10.39
N PRO A 115 -17.30 1.40 10.90
CA PRO A 115 -16.60 0.44 10.04
C PRO A 115 -17.50 -0.13 8.94
N GLY A 116 -17.04 -0.06 7.68
CA GLY A 116 -17.76 -0.53 6.49
C GLY A 116 -17.28 -1.91 6.00
N SER A 117 -16.67 -1.93 4.82
CA SER A 117 -16.11 -3.11 4.17
C SER A 117 -14.67 -3.39 4.63
N LEU A 118 -14.32 -4.67 4.71
CA LEU A 118 -12.97 -5.11 5.03
C LEU A 118 -12.00 -4.71 3.90
N VAL A 119 -10.96 -3.95 4.26
CA VAL A 119 -9.84 -3.62 3.37
C VAL A 119 -8.76 -4.70 3.45
N GLY A 120 -8.47 -5.20 4.66
CA GLY A 120 -7.54 -6.30 4.86
C GLY A 120 -7.30 -6.64 6.33
N THR A 121 -6.69 -7.79 6.58
CA THR A 121 -6.33 -8.27 7.92
C THR A 121 -4.83 -8.16 8.14
N LEU A 122 -4.42 -7.76 9.34
CA LEU A 122 -3.03 -7.64 9.73
C LEU A 122 -2.53 -8.96 10.35
N SER A 123 -1.24 -9.25 10.21
CA SER A 123 -0.58 -10.43 10.78
C SER A 123 0.21 -10.07 12.04
N GLY A 124 -0.02 -10.77 13.14
CA GLY A 124 0.64 -10.55 14.43
C GLY A 124 0.39 -11.68 15.43
N GLU A 125 0.58 -11.42 16.72
CA GLU A 125 0.32 -12.39 17.79
C GLU A 125 -1.19 -12.67 17.92
N ASP A 126 -1.60 -13.93 17.86
CA ASP A 126 -3.01 -14.34 17.99
C ASP A 126 -3.50 -14.33 19.46
N ALA A 127 -2.57 -14.32 20.42
CA ALA A 127 -2.84 -14.38 21.85
C ALA A 127 -2.00 -13.35 22.64
N PRO A 128 -2.19 -12.02 22.42
CA PRO A 128 -1.40 -10.97 23.07
C PRO A 128 -1.71 -10.89 24.59
N ARG A 129 -1.12 -11.82 25.35
CA ARG A 129 -1.49 -12.07 26.75
C ARG A 129 -0.86 -11.09 27.73
N LEU A 130 0.32 -10.57 27.38
CA LEU A 130 1.12 -9.69 28.23
C LEU A 130 0.77 -8.23 27.92
N PRO A 131 0.71 -7.37 28.95
CA PRO A 131 0.49 -5.94 28.73
C PRO A 131 1.71 -5.33 28.02
N GLY A 132 1.44 -4.36 27.16
CA GLY A 132 2.47 -3.65 26.41
C GLY A 132 2.16 -3.52 24.92
N PRO A 133 3.11 -3.01 24.13
CA PRO A 133 2.94 -2.82 22.70
C PRO A 133 2.99 -4.15 21.95
N HIS A 134 2.01 -4.37 21.07
CA HIS A 134 1.94 -5.51 20.17
C HIS A 134 1.87 -5.03 18.72
N VAL A 135 2.75 -5.56 17.86
CA VAL A 135 2.89 -5.09 16.47
C VAL A 135 2.19 -6.06 15.52
N TYR A 136 1.35 -5.51 14.65
CA TYR A 136 0.65 -6.23 13.59
C TYR A 136 1.04 -5.62 12.25
N THR A 137 1.39 -6.45 11.27
CA THR A 137 1.98 -6.00 10.01
C THR A 137 1.08 -6.32 8.81
N SER A 138 1.22 -5.54 7.74
CA SER A 138 0.69 -5.86 6.41
C SER A 138 1.66 -5.36 5.34
N SER A 139 1.66 -6.02 4.19
CA SER A 139 2.40 -5.56 3.01
C SER A 139 1.50 -5.28 1.80
N SER A 140 0.19 -5.54 1.94
CA SER A 140 -0.77 -5.54 0.83
C SER A 140 -1.88 -4.51 0.97
N ILE A 141 -2.04 -3.90 2.14
CA ILE A 141 -3.10 -2.91 2.38
C ILE A 141 -2.66 -1.56 1.82
N GLN A 142 -3.40 -1.09 0.81
CA GLN A 142 -3.28 0.26 0.27
C GLN A 142 -4.40 1.14 0.80
N LEU A 143 -4.04 2.35 1.20
CA LEU A 143 -4.95 3.36 1.74
C LEU A 143 -4.91 4.56 0.80
N ALA A 144 -6.07 5.04 0.39
CA ALA A 144 -6.18 6.29 -0.34
C ALA A 144 -5.84 7.46 0.60
N ALA A 145 -5.28 8.53 0.02
CA ALA A 145 -5.10 9.78 0.74
C ALA A 145 -6.44 10.46 1.05
N ASN A 146 -6.43 11.34 2.06
CA ASN A 146 -7.60 12.10 2.52
C ASN A 146 -8.85 11.22 2.72
N SER A 147 -8.66 10.02 3.25
CA SER A 147 -9.70 8.99 3.38
C SER A 147 -9.70 8.45 4.80
N SER A 148 -10.90 8.15 5.31
CA SER A 148 -11.07 7.59 6.64
C SER A 148 -11.14 6.07 6.60
N TYR A 149 -10.50 5.47 7.60
CA TYR A 149 -10.40 4.03 7.79
C TYR A 149 -10.55 3.70 9.27
N TRP A 150 -10.76 2.43 9.56
CA TRP A 150 -10.93 1.92 10.90
C TRP A 150 -9.92 0.82 11.20
N VAL A 151 -9.20 0.94 12.31
CA VAL A 151 -8.52 -0.20 12.92
C VAL A 151 -9.55 -0.91 13.77
N VAL A 152 -9.81 -2.19 13.47
CA VAL A 152 -10.84 -3.00 14.10
C VAL A 152 -10.19 -4.21 14.77
N ALA A 153 -10.40 -4.35 16.09
CA ALA A 153 -10.01 -5.53 16.86
C ALA A 153 -11.23 -6.40 17.18
N ASP A 154 -11.12 -7.68 16.84
CA ASP A 154 -12.14 -8.70 17.06
C ASP A 154 -11.58 -9.93 17.77
N VAL A 155 -12.48 -10.66 18.44
CA VAL A 155 -12.16 -11.91 19.14
C VAL A 155 -13.03 -13.02 18.58
N THR A 156 -12.39 -14.05 18.05
CA THR A 156 -13.08 -15.16 17.35
C THR A 156 -13.40 -16.33 18.27
N VAL A 157 -12.65 -16.48 19.38
CA VAL A 157 -12.79 -17.59 20.33
C VAL A 157 -13.72 -17.19 21.49
N PRO A 158 -14.83 -17.90 21.76
CA PRO A 158 -15.81 -17.54 22.79
C PRO A 158 -15.25 -17.39 24.21
N SER A 159 -14.24 -18.20 24.57
CA SER A 159 -13.64 -18.21 25.90
C SER A 159 -12.50 -17.21 26.08
N SER A 160 -12.18 -16.42 25.05
CA SER A 160 -11.10 -15.46 25.09
C SER A 160 -11.61 -14.05 25.38
N THR A 161 -10.90 -13.37 26.29
CA THR A 161 -11.07 -11.94 26.55
C THR A 161 -9.70 -11.28 26.43
N PHE A 162 -9.66 -10.13 25.77
CA PHE A 162 -8.48 -9.28 25.64
C PHE A 162 -8.83 -7.86 26.06
N TYR A 163 -7.84 -7.07 26.45
CA TYR A 163 -8.04 -5.70 26.90
C TYR A 163 -7.17 -4.75 26.09
N TRP A 164 -7.76 -3.69 25.56
CA TRP A 164 -7.06 -2.63 24.85
C TRP A 164 -6.99 -1.41 25.76
N TRP A 165 -5.79 -0.88 26.00
CA TRP A 165 -5.67 0.40 26.68
C TRP A 165 -6.24 1.54 25.85
N ALA A 166 -6.88 2.48 26.52
CA ALA A 166 -7.40 3.69 25.93
C ALA A 166 -7.04 4.91 26.78
N THR A 167 -7.03 6.07 26.12
CA THR A 167 -6.82 7.38 26.75
C THR A 167 -8.04 8.27 26.52
N THR A 168 -8.34 9.15 27.48
CA THR A 168 -9.31 10.23 27.31
C THR A 168 -8.68 11.48 26.68
N SER A 169 -7.36 11.48 26.47
CA SER A 169 -6.66 12.54 25.74
C SER A 169 -7.08 12.52 24.27
N THR A 170 -7.28 13.71 23.69
CA THR A 170 -7.47 13.88 22.24
C THR A 170 -6.14 14.13 21.52
N ALA A 171 -5.01 14.13 22.23
CA ALA A 171 -3.70 14.37 21.65
C ALA A 171 -3.17 13.12 20.93
N TYR A 172 -2.43 13.38 19.86
CA TYR A 172 -1.70 12.40 19.06
C TYR A 172 -0.57 13.10 18.31
N GLU A 173 0.42 12.33 17.87
CA GLU A 173 1.53 12.77 17.05
C GLU A 173 1.38 12.23 15.62
N GLY A 174 1.83 12.99 14.62
CA GLY A 174 1.88 12.57 13.22
C GLY A 174 0.96 13.36 12.28
N PRO A 175 1.09 13.16 10.96
CA PRO A 175 0.29 13.87 9.95
C PRO A 175 -1.17 13.41 9.83
N TRP A 176 -1.48 12.18 10.23
CA TRP A 176 -2.85 11.64 10.19
C TRP A 176 -3.61 11.98 11.47
N SER A 177 -4.94 11.91 11.41
CA SER A 177 -5.79 12.15 12.58
C SER A 177 -6.37 10.86 13.15
N LEU A 178 -6.63 10.87 14.46
CA LEU A 178 -7.39 9.84 15.18
C LEU A 178 -8.72 10.40 15.68
N SER A 179 -9.71 9.53 15.86
CA SER A 179 -11.00 9.84 16.48
C SER A 179 -11.29 8.87 17.64
N PRO A 180 -12.24 9.22 18.53
CA PRO A 180 -12.66 8.32 19.61
C PRO A 180 -13.00 6.91 19.14
N GLY A 181 -12.82 5.96 20.06
CA GLY A 181 -13.13 4.55 19.83
C GLY A 181 -14.62 4.29 19.72
N TYR A 182 -14.97 3.26 18.97
CA TYR A 182 -16.31 2.72 18.83
C TYR A 182 -16.32 1.26 19.26
N LYS A 183 -17.42 0.83 19.85
CA LYS A 183 -17.67 -0.55 20.27
C LYS A 183 -18.92 -1.06 19.57
N MET A 184 -18.81 -2.22 18.96
CA MET A 184 -19.95 -2.97 18.44
C MET A 184 -20.44 -3.94 19.50
N GLU A 185 -21.72 -3.83 19.85
CA GLU A 185 -22.44 -4.79 20.68
C GLU A 185 -23.75 -5.22 20.00
N HIS A 186 -24.71 -5.73 20.78
CA HIS A 186 -25.99 -6.27 20.29
C HIS A 186 -26.81 -5.27 19.45
N TYR A 187 -26.70 -3.97 19.71
CA TYR A 187 -27.49 -2.92 19.06
C TYR A 187 -26.75 -2.17 17.94
N GLY A 188 -25.52 -2.58 17.60
CA GLY A 188 -24.68 -1.94 16.59
C GLY A 188 -23.49 -1.18 17.21
N TRP A 189 -22.96 -0.23 16.46
CA TRP A 189 -21.80 0.58 16.83
C TRP A 189 -22.19 1.77 17.70
N ALA A 190 -21.47 1.96 18.81
CA ALA A 190 -21.59 3.12 19.69
C ALA A 190 -20.20 3.64 20.08
N GLU A 191 -20.08 4.95 20.30
CA GLU A 191 -18.83 5.56 20.79
C GLU A 191 -18.50 5.09 22.22
N ILE A 192 -17.22 4.92 22.53
CA ILE A 192 -16.73 4.48 23.83
C ILE A 192 -16.39 5.71 24.68
N ASP A 193 -17.37 6.29 25.37
CA ASP A 193 -17.20 7.35 26.39
C ASP A 193 -16.10 8.39 26.05
N SER A 194 -16.06 8.84 24.79
CA SER A 194 -15.05 9.76 24.24
C SER A 194 -13.58 9.39 24.52
N SER A 195 -13.31 8.08 24.57
CA SER A 195 -12.00 7.50 24.82
C SER A 195 -11.43 6.89 23.55
N THR A 196 -10.13 7.06 23.32
CA THR A 196 -9.44 6.62 22.11
C THR A 196 -8.54 5.42 22.44
N PRO A 197 -8.74 4.24 21.81
CA PRO A 197 -7.81 3.13 21.90
C PRO A 197 -6.38 3.56 21.55
N MET A 198 -5.41 3.11 22.33
CA MET A 198 -4.01 3.53 22.18
C MET A 198 -3.31 2.70 21.12
N LEU A 199 -2.82 3.36 20.07
CA LEU A 199 -2.14 2.75 18.94
C LEU A 199 -1.15 3.68 18.24
N SER A 200 -0.31 3.09 17.40
CA SER A 200 0.54 3.78 16.44
C SER A 200 0.42 3.13 15.07
N ILE A 201 0.24 3.93 14.03
CA ILE A 201 0.16 3.46 12.64
C ILE A 201 1.41 3.87 11.90
N GLN A 202 2.07 2.91 11.26
CA GLN A 202 3.19 3.15 10.35
C GLN A 202 2.79 2.81 8.93
N ALA A 203 3.08 3.72 8.02
CA ALA A 203 2.84 3.55 6.60
C ALA A 203 3.96 4.19 5.78
N SER A 204 3.99 3.85 4.49
CA SER A 204 4.91 4.41 3.52
C SER A 204 4.14 5.00 2.35
N ALA A 205 4.59 6.16 1.88
CA ALA A 205 4.06 6.80 0.68
C ALA A 205 4.20 5.87 -0.54
N VAL A 206 3.18 5.81 -1.39
CA VAL A 206 3.23 5.12 -2.69
C VAL A 206 3.51 6.16 -3.77
N PRO A 207 4.73 6.20 -4.36
CA PRO A 207 5.10 7.26 -5.29
C PRO A 207 4.21 7.26 -6.54
N GLU A 208 3.77 8.44 -6.93
CA GLU A 208 2.94 8.59 -8.13
C GLU A 208 3.73 8.17 -9.38
N PRO A 209 3.15 7.32 -10.26
CA PRO A 209 3.83 6.89 -11.49
C PRO A 209 4.30 8.06 -12.36
N ALA A 210 3.56 9.18 -12.35
CA ALA A 210 3.87 10.36 -13.13
C ALA A 210 5.14 11.08 -12.66
N THR A 211 5.43 11.10 -11.36
CA THR A 211 6.63 11.77 -10.82
C THR A 211 7.90 11.06 -11.29
N ILE A 212 7.90 9.72 -11.29
CA ILE A 212 8.99 8.89 -11.82
C ILE A 212 9.13 9.12 -13.33
N ALA A 213 8.02 9.15 -14.07
CA ALA A 213 8.04 9.38 -15.51
C ALA A 213 8.61 10.76 -15.86
N MET A 214 8.21 11.81 -15.14
CA MET A 214 8.70 13.18 -15.36
C MET A 214 10.17 13.32 -15.00
N LEU A 215 10.62 12.69 -13.91
CA LEU A 215 12.04 12.67 -13.54
C LEU A 215 12.87 11.94 -14.60
N ALA A 216 12.40 10.80 -15.09
CA ALA A 216 13.06 10.05 -16.17
C ALA A 216 13.13 10.87 -17.46
N LEU A 217 12.04 11.56 -17.81
CA LEU A 217 11.98 12.45 -18.98
C LEU A 217 12.96 13.62 -18.85
N ALA A 218 13.02 14.25 -17.68
CA ALA A 218 13.95 15.35 -17.41
C ALA A 218 15.41 14.89 -17.51
N ALA A 219 15.73 13.72 -16.94
CA ALA A 219 17.06 13.12 -17.06
C ALA A 219 17.42 12.84 -18.53
N ALA A 220 16.50 12.22 -19.29
CA ALA A 220 16.69 11.94 -20.71
C ALA A 220 16.93 13.21 -21.53
N ALA A 221 16.18 14.29 -21.27
CA ALA A 221 16.36 15.58 -21.94
C ALA A 221 17.74 16.20 -21.65
N VAL A 222 18.24 16.10 -20.41
CA VAL A 222 19.58 16.58 -20.04
C VAL A 222 20.67 15.78 -20.76
N PHE A 223 20.55 14.45 -20.82
CA PHE A 223 21.50 13.60 -21.55
C PHE A 223 21.48 13.91 -23.05
N ALA A 224 20.30 14.00 -23.67
CA ALA A 224 20.16 14.36 -25.09
C ALA A 224 20.84 15.70 -25.40
N ARG A 225 20.66 16.71 -24.54
CA ARG A 225 21.29 18.02 -24.69
C ARG A 225 22.82 17.96 -24.61
N ARG A 226 23.38 17.09 -23.76
CA ARG A 226 24.84 16.91 -23.66
C ARG A 226 25.44 16.28 -24.91
N PHE A 227 24.77 15.30 -25.52
CA PHE A 227 25.25 14.67 -26.75
C PHE A 227 25.14 15.57 -27.97
N ALA A 228 24.10 16.40 -28.06
CA ALA A 228 23.92 17.35 -29.15
C ALA A 228 24.99 18.46 -29.19
N ARG A 229 25.72 18.70 -28.09
CA ARG A 229 26.73 19.77 -27.97
C ARG A 229 28.17 19.36 -28.30
N ARG A 230 28.42 18.12 -28.73
CA ARG A 230 29.79 17.72 -29.11
C ARG A 230 30.17 18.41 -30.44
N PRO A 231 31.16 19.33 -30.45
CA PRO A 231 31.56 20.01 -31.68
C PRO A 231 32.08 18.99 -32.69
N ALA A 232 31.70 19.15 -33.95
CA ALA A 232 32.27 18.37 -35.04
C ALA A 232 33.80 18.60 -35.04
N ARG A 233 34.57 17.54 -34.76
CA ARG A 233 36.02 17.59 -34.99
C ARG A 233 36.22 17.73 -36.50
N VAL A 234 36.67 18.92 -36.90
CA VAL A 234 37.19 19.23 -38.24
C VAL A 234 38.60 18.66 -38.34
#